data_AF-A0A4R3KS42-F1
#
_entry.id   AF-A0A4R3KS42-F1
#
_cell.length_a   1.000
_cell.length_b   1.000
_cell.length_c   1.000
_cell.angle_alpha   90.00
_cell.angle_beta   90.00
_cell.angle_gamma   90.00
#
_symmetry.space_group_name_H-M   'P 1'
#
loop_
_entity.id
_entity.type
_entity.pdbx_description
1 polymer ?
#
loop_
_entity_poly.entity_id
_entity_poly.type
_entity_poly.pdbx_seq_one_letter_code
_entity_poly.pdbx_strand_id
1 'polypeptide(L)'
;MIRRKLKEIEKMAKGFNLAEEYEEIYIEGISTDSRSIKKGQLFITLIGENFNGHNFLEKAIENGAIATLWAKSEPIPPLDFPIIARCRILQLA
;
A
#
# COMPACT_ATOMS: atom_id res chain seq x y z
N MET A 1 6.07 -11.59 -11.40
CA MET A 1 6.15 -10.14 -11.10
C MET A 1 5.03 -9.44 -11.81
N ILE A 2 4.36 -8.50 -11.16
CA ILE A 2 3.26 -7.72 -11.73
C ILE A 2 3.76 -6.29 -11.97
N ARG A 3 3.54 -5.77 -13.17
CA ARG A 3 3.77 -4.36 -13.49
C ARG A 3 2.46 -3.69 -13.86
N ARG A 4 2.01 -2.72 -13.04
CA ARG A 4 0.70 -2.05 -13.18
C ARG A 4 0.77 -0.62 -12.69
N LYS A 5 -0.08 0.24 -13.26
CA LYS A 5 -0.24 1.61 -12.77
C LYS A 5 -0.97 1.63 -11.43
N LEU A 6 -0.68 2.61 -10.57
CA LEU A 6 -1.40 2.79 -9.32
C LEU A 6 -2.91 2.98 -9.54
N LYS A 7 -3.32 3.66 -10.62
CA LYS A 7 -4.74 3.78 -10.97
C LYS A 7 -5.41 2.44 -11.28
N GLU A 8 -4.68 1.52 -11.92
CA GLU A 8 -5.20 0.18 -12.18
C GLU A 8 -5.31 -0.60 -10.88
N ILE A 9 -4.33 -0.48 -9.99
CA ILE A 9 -4.34 -1.11 -8.66
C ILE A 9 -5.49 -0.60 -7.80
N GLU A 10 -5.74 0.71 -7.77
CA GLU A 10 -6.88 1.32 -7.08
C GLU A 10 -8.19 0.66 -7.55
N LYS A 11 -8.40 0.58 -8.88
CA LYS A 11 -9.59 -0.05 -9.47
C LYS A 11 -9.69 -1.53 -9.11
N MET A 12 -8.60 -2.30 -9.25
CA MET A 12 -8.56 -3.74 -8.96
C MET A 12 -8.84 -4.04 -7.48
N ALA A 13 -8.28 -3.23 -6.58
CA ALA A 13 -8.48 -3.35 -5.15
C ALA A 13 -9.85 -2.83 -4.69
N LYS A 14 -10.62 -2.17 -5.57
CA LYS A 14 -11.81 -1.39 -5.19
C LYS A 14 -11.46 -0.36 -4.10
N GLY A 15 -10.29 0.27 -4.26
CA GLY A 15 -9.77 1.31 -3.38
C GLY A 15 -10.21 2.71 -3.82
N PHE A 16 -9.76 3.71 -3.07
CA PHE A 16 -10.03 5.14 -3.29
C PHE A 16 -8.94 6.01 -2.65
N ASN A 17 -9.02 7.33 -2.83
CA ASN A 17 -8.09 8.35 -2.31
C ASN A 17 -6.68 8.38 -2.94
N LEU A 18 -6.48 7.76 -4.12
CA LEU A 18 -5.26 8.02 -4.87
C LEU A 18 -5.31 9.42 -5.50
N ALA A 19 -4.31 10.25 -5.23
CA ALA A 19 -4.18 11.57 -5.88
C ALA A 19 -3.87 11.42 -7.38
N GLU A 20 -4.39 12.32 -8.20
CA GLU A 20 -4.28 12.26 -9.67
C GLU A 20 -2.83 12.23 -10.17
N GLU A 21 -1.94 12.97 -9.51
CA GLU A 21 -0.50 13.02 -9.80
C GLU A 21 0.21 11.66 -9.66
N TYR A 22 -0.38 10.72 -8.91
CA TYR A 22 0.17 9.38 -8.69
C TYR A 22 -0.40 8.31 -9.64
N GLU A 23 -1.41 8.64 -10.44
CA GLU A 23 -2.14 7.64 -11.25
C GLU A 23 -1.23 6.89 -12.24
N GLU A 24 -0.23 7.57 -12.78
CA GLU A 24 0.67 7.08 -13.82
C GLU A 24 1.93 6.37 -13.27
N ILE A 25 2.09 6.28 -11.95
CA ILE A 25 3.20 5.56 -11.31
C ILE A 25 3.00 4.06 -11.48
N TYR A 26 4.06 3.36 -11.88
CA TYR A 26 4.07 1.90 -12.01
C TYR A 26 4.66 1.23 -10.78
N ILE A 27 3.97 0.21 -10.26
CA ILE A 27 4.54 -0.77 -9.33
C ILE A 27 5.16 -1.93 -10.11
N GLU A 28 6.19 -2.55 -9.56
CA GLU A 28 6.91 -3.71 -10.13
C GLU A 28 6.69 -5.00 -9.30
N GLY A 29 5.92 -4.89 -8.23
CA GLY A 29 5.57 -6.00 -7.36
C GLY A 29 4.78 -5.55 -6.15
N ILE A 30 4.49 -6.50 -5.27
CA ILE A 30 3.72 -6.29 -4.06
C ILE A 30 4.45 -7.02 -2.92
N SER A 31 4.46 -6.45 -1.73
CA SER A 31 4.89 -7.13 -0.51
C SER A 31 4.01 -6.78 0.67
N THR A 32 3.77 -7.73 1.57
CA THR A 32 3.10 -7.55 2.87
C THR A 32 4.10 -7.50 4.03
N ASP A 33 5.36 -7.83 3.78
CA ASP A 33 6.43 -7.81 4.79
C ASP A 33 7.37 -6.64 4.49
N SER A 34 7.27 -5.60 5.32
CA SER A 34 8.08 -4.38 5.22
C SER A 34 9.58 -4.66 5.20
N ARG A 35 10.04 -5.76 5.83
CA ARG A 35 11.46 -6.16 5.88
C ARG A 35 11.98 -6.72 4.55
N SER A 36 11.08 -7.17 3.69
CA SER A 36 11.40 -7.79 2.39
C SER A 36 11.05 -6.92 1.18
N ILE A 37 10.51 -5.72 1.43
CA ILE A 37 10.18 -4.75 0.38
C ILE A 37 11.40 -4.53 -0.51
N LYS A 38 11.15 -4.54 -1.82
CA LYS A 38 12.10 -4.13 -2.85
C LYS A 38 11.64 -2.82 -3.47
N LYS A 39 12.60 -2.08 -4.03
CA LYS A 39 12.35 -0.84 -4.77
C LYS A 39 11.24 -1.04 -5.82
N GLY A 40 10.26 -0.14 -5.81
CA GLY A 40 9.16 -0.16 -6.77
C GLY A 40 7.99 -1.07 -6.40
N GLN A 41 7.98 -1.65 -5.19
CA GLN A 41 6.86 -2.47 -4.75
C GLN A 41 5.76 -1.66 -4.06
N LEU A 42 4.54 -2.15 -4.18
CA LEU A 42 3.40 -1.77 -3.35
C LEU A 42 3.50 -2.48 -2.00
N PHE A 43 3.45 -1.73 -0.91
CA PHE A 43 3.28 -2.31 0.42
C PHE A 43 1.79 -2.57 0.70
N ILE A 44 1.43 -3.78 1.15
CA ILE A 44 0.08 -4.06 1.62
C ILE A 44 0.10 -4.10 3.14
N THR A 45 -0.55 -3.11 3.76
CA THR A 45 -0.78 -3.15 5.20
C THR A 45 -1.78 -4.25 5.54
N LEU A 46 -1.46 -5.07 6.52
CA LEU A 46 -2.34 -6.12 7.04
C LEU A 46 -2.61 -5.87 8.52
N ILE A 47 -3.82 -6.19 8.97
CA ILE A 47 -4.20 -6.16 10.40
C ILE A 47 -4.56 -7.59 10.79
N GLY A 48 -3.97 -8.06 11.88
CA GLY A 48 -4.31 -9.30 12.55
C GLY A 48 -4.45 -9.07 14.06
N GLU A 49 -4.82 -10.10 14.82
CA GLU A 49 -5.14 -9.99 16.25
C GLU A 49 -4.00 -9.36 17.09
N ASN A 50 -2.76 -9.71 16.77
CA ASN A 50 -1.56 -9.23 17.48
C ASN A 50 -0.62 -8.42 16.58
N PHE A 51 -1.09 -7.99 15.40
CA PHE A 51 -0.23 -7.36 14.41
C PHE A 51 -0.93 -6.22 13.69
N ASN A 52 -0.26 -5.06 13.62
CA ASN A 52 -0.72 -3.93 12.83
C ASN A 52 0.36 -3.50 11.82
N GLY A 53 0.17 -3.86 10.56
CA GLY A 53 1.05 -3.56 9.43
C GLY A 53 1.24 -2.06 9.16
N HIS A 54 0.27 -1.24 9.57
CA HIS A 54 0.30 0.21 9.40
C HIS A 54 1.48 0.87 10.12
N ASN A 55 1.88 0.29 11.26
CA ASN A 55 3.03 0.74 12.04
C ASN A 55 4.37 0.60 11.30
N PHE A 56 4.41 -0.12 10.19
CA PHE A 56 5.64 -0.38 9.43
C PHE A 56 5.69 0.38 8.09
N LEU A 57 4.79 1.35 7.88
CA LEU A 57 4.76 2.14 6.64
C LEU A 57 6.08 2.85 6.41
N GLU A 58 6.60 3.59 7.39
CA GLU A 58 7.87 4.31 7.26
C GLU A 58 9.01 3.35 6.90
N LYS A 59 9.05 2.18 7.54
CA LYS A 59 10.07 1.17 7.23
C LYS A 59 9.94 0.62 5.80
N ALA A 60 8.71 0.43 5.32
CA ALA A 60 8.47 0.01 3.96
C ALA A 60 8.92 1.08 2.95
N ILE A 61 8.66 2.37 3.24
CA ILE A 61 9.12 3.50 2.42
C ILE A 61 10.66 3.53 2.36
N GLU A 62 11.33 3.44 3.51
CA GLU A 62 12.80 3.35 3.58
C GLU A 62 13.37 2.22 2.72
N ASN A 63 12.69 1.06 2.71
CA ASN A 63 13.10 -0.11 1.94
C ASN A 63 12.74 -0.02 0.44
N GLY A 64 12.06 1.03 0.01
CA GLY A 64 11.78 1.33 -1.40
C GLY A 64 10.34 1.06 -1.85
N ALA A 65 9.39 0.97 -0.91
CA ALA A 65 7.97 1.00 -1.27
C ALA A 65 7.64 2.33 -1.94
N ILE A 66 6.86 2.28 -3.02
CA ILE A 66 6.47 3.48 -3.78
C ILE A 66 4.99 3.84 -3.61
N ALA A 67 4.22 2.96 -2.98
CA ALA A 67 2.83 3.17 -2.62
C ALA A 67 2.43 2.18 -1.53
N THR A 68 1.28 2.41 -0.89
CA THR A 68 0.69 1.46 0.05
C THR A 68 -0.80 1.23 -0.20
N LEU A 69 -1.27 0.00 0.02
CA LEU A 69 -2.69 -0.29 0.22
C LEU A 69 -3.01 -0.19 1.71
N TRP A 70 -3.96 0.67 2.06
CA TRP A 70 -4.22 1.16 3.43
C TRP A 70 -5.63 0.82 3.92
N ALA A 71 -5.79 0.58 5.22
CA ALA A 71 -7.09 0.26 5.79
C ALA A 71 -7.88 1.55 5.97
N LYS A 72 -9.13 1.58 5.50
CA LYS A 72 -10.02 2.71 5.82
C LYS A 72 -10.25 2.88 7.33
N SER A 73 -10.12 1.80 8.10
CA SER A 73 -10.27 1.84 9.56
C SER A 73 -9.13 2.56 10.28
N GLU A 74 -8.01 2.82 9.60
CA GLU A 74 -6.84 3.50 10.17
C GLU A 74 -6.74 4.93 9.64
N PRO A 75 -6.36 5.90 10.48
CA PRO A 75 -6.18 7.28 10.05
C PRO A 75 -5.09 7.37 8.98
N ILE A 76 -5.35 8.14 7.92
CA ILE A 76 -4.35 8.38 6.88
C ILE A 76 -3.26 9.30 7.46
N PRO A 77 -1.98 8.89 7.44
CA PRO A 77 -0.90 9.71 7.95
C PRO A 77 -0.68 10.93 7.04
N PRO A 78 -0.25 12.08 7.58
CA PRO A 78 0.04 13.29 6.80
C PRO A 78 1.39 13.17 6.09
N LEU A 79 1.51 12.21 5.17
CA LEU A 79 2.72 11.92 4.40
C LEU A 79 2.48 12.24 2.93
N ASP A 80 3.50 12.81 2.29
CA ASP A 80 3.54 12.95 0.83
C ASP A 80 3.93 11.60 0.19
N PHE A 81 2.97 10.66 0.22
CA PHE A 81 3.17 9.29 -0.22
C PHE A 81 1.89 8.70 -0.83
N PRO A 82 1.96 7.93 -1.93
CA PRO A 82 0.77 7.38 -2.56
C PRO A 82 0.06 6.34 -1.67
N ILE A 83 -1.16 6.67 -1.25
CA ILE A 83 -2.00 5.82 -0.39
C ILE A 83 -3.27 5.45 -1.14
N ILE A 84 -3.49 4.15 -1.33
CA ILE A 84 -4.76 3.61 -1.85
C ILE A 84 -5.54 3.07 -0.65
N ALA A 85 -6.59 3.78 -0.23
CA ALA A 85 -7.43 3.36 0.89
C ALA A 85 -8.43 2.28 0.46
N ARG A 86 -8.68 1.28 1.31
CA ARG A 86 -9.65 0.19 1.05
C ARG A 86 -10.48 -0.12 2.29
N CYS A 87 -11.79 -0.33 2.10
CA CYS A 87 -12.75 -0.57 3.19
C CYS A 87 -12.57 -1.93 3.89
N ARG A 88 -12.10 -2.95 3.16
CA ARG A 88 -11.79 -4.28 3.69
C ARG A 88 -10.49 -4.76 3.07
N ILE A 89 -9.39 -4.66 3.81
CA ILE A 89 -8.14 -5.28 3.37
C ILE A 89 -8.23 -6.78 3.62
N LEU A 90 -7.38 -7.55 2.94
CA LEU A 90 -7.17 -8.97 3.18
C LEU A 90 -6.86 -9.17 4.67
N GLN A 91 -7.84 -9.62 5.44
CA GLN A 91 -7.59 -10.14 6.78
C GLN A 91 -7.05 -11.56 6.57
N LEU A 92 -5.82 -11.82 7.03
CA LEU A 92 -5.35 -13.17 7.21
C LEU A 92 -6.11 -13.72 8.42
N ALA A 93 -7.08 -14.59 8.16
CA ALA A 93 -7.73 -15.41 9.18
C ALA A 93 -6.84 -16.61 9.51
#